data_AF-A0A948XQI0-F1
#
_entry.id   AF-A0A948XQI0-F1
#
_cell.length_a   1.000
_cell.length_b   1.000
_cell.length_c   1.000
_cell.angle_alpha   90.00
_cell.angle_beta   90.00
_cell.angle_gamma   90.00
#
_symmetry.space_group_name_H-M   'P 1'
#
loop_
_entity.id
_entity.type
_entity.pdbx_description
1 polymer ?
#
loop_
_entity_poly.entity_id
_entity_poly.type
_entity_poly.pdbx_seq_one_letter_code
_entity_poly.pdbx_strand_id
1 'polypeptide(L)'
;MQKRNYINLSEKEKIKYIYRTISFSRLVELFETKQNTLLSPSLWDDPFENFILKAAFDLNGEKVTFSIHEKCFGQCWSLKRESDAMWRIYSPDKSCVRIRTTVKNLAESLSANLKGHRISAFIGKVEYFTEKKLQVHSKKIASDIMESTGINFAKTLLVKRNSFEHENEVRLIYLGDKSEKSNKIFKYKVDPYHLITSVVIDPRAPDQLFNVYKHYLREKLGFNGLIVKSKLYKPPKELIYNLKI
;
A
#
# COMPACT_ATOMS: atom_id res chain seq x y z
N MET A 1 11.53 12.54 0.82
CA MET A 1 11.04 12.63 -0.59
C MET A 1 10.75 14.07 -1.00
N GLN A 2 10.90 14.41 -2.28
CA GLN A 2 10.57 15.75 -2.82
C GLN A 2 9.13 15.81 -3.36
N LYS A 3 8.63 17.02 -3.68
CA LYS A 3 7.26 17.23 -4.19
C LYS A 3 6.89 16.30 -5.36
N ARG A 4 7.80 16.13 -6.34
CA ARG A 4 7.58 15.26 -7.52
C ARG A 4 7.46 13.77 -7.21
N ASN A 5 7.90 13.31 -6.04
CA ASN A 5 7.80 11.92 -5.64
C ASN A 5 6.42 11.58 -5.05
N TYR A 6 5.59 12.60 -4.79
CA TYR A 6 4.20 12.44 -4.38
C TYR A 6 3.29 12.61 -5.60
N ILE A 7 2.63 11.53 -6.02
CA ILE A 7 1.80 11.51 -7.23
C ILE A 7 0.33 11.50 -6.82
N ASN A 8 -0.49 12.37 -7.42
CA ASN A 8 -1.94 12.47 -7.14
C ASN A 8 -2.28 12.70 -5.65
N LEU A 9 -1.38 13.35 -4.90
CA LEU A 9 -1.52 13.62 -3.47
C LEU A 9 -1.36 15.12 -3.19
N SER A 10 -2.36 15.74 -2.59
CA SER A 10 -2.30 17.11 -2.08
C SER A 10 -1.42 17.23 -0.82
N GLU A 11 -0.96 18.44 -0.48
CA GLU A 11 -0.18 18.66 0.77
C GLU A 11 -0.95 18.20 2.02
N LYS A 12 -2.27 18.42 2.04
CA LYS A 12 -3.14 17.94 3.13
C LYS A 12 -3.20 16.41 3.21
N GLU A 13 -3.12 15.71 2.08
CA GLU A 13 -3.12 14.24 2.05
C GLU A 13 -1.79 13.64 2.50
N LYS A 14 -0.66 14.35 2.38
CA LYS A 14 0.65 13.85 2.83
C LYS A 14 0.72 13.61 4.34
N ILE A 15 -0.07 14.33 5.13
CA ILE A 15 -0.13 14.15 6.59
C ILE A 15 -1.28 13.23 7.03
N LYS A 16 -2.11 12.74 6.10
CA LYS A 16 -3.19 11.82 6.45
C LYS A 16 -2.66 10.47 6.88
N TYR A 17 -3.40 9.85 7.78
CA TYR A 17 -3.20 8.45 8.12
C TYR A 17 -3.60 7.55 6.96
N ILE A 18 -2.76 6.55 6.73
CA ILE A 18 -2.99 5.44 5.81
C ILE A 18 -2.86 4.13 6.58
N TYR A 19 -3.51 3.10 6.03
CA TYR A 19 -3.74 1.84 6.73
C TYR A 19 -3.41 0.66 5.83
N ARG A 20 -2.85 -0.40 6.40
CA ARG A 20 -2.59 -1.65 5.67
C ARG A 20 -2.99 -2.82 6.54
N THR A 21 -3.75 -3.76 5.98
CA THR A 21 -4.06 -5.02 6.64
C THR A 21 -3.00 -6.04 6.24
N ILE A 22 -2.37 -6.68 7.23
CA ILE A 22 -1.34 -7.70 7.04
C ILE A 22 -1.56 -8.82 8.06
N SER A 23 -1.03 -10.02 7.78
CA SER A 23 -1.01 -11.08 8.80
C SER A 23 -0.20 -10.65 10.02
N PHE A 24 -0.53 -11.19 11.18
CA PHE A 24 0.23 -10.94 12.40
C PHE A 24 1.70 -11.36 12.24
N SER A 25 1.99 -12.48 11.56
CA SER A 25 3.36 -12.92 11.28
C SER A 25 4.17 -11.90 10.47
N ARG A 26 3.56 -11.22 9.49
CA ARG A 26 4.23 -10.17 8.73
C ARG A 26 4.49 -8.92 9.56
N LEU A 27 3.60 -8.62 10.51
CA LEU A 27 3.86 -7.56 11.49
C LEU A 27 5.06 -7.93 12.37
N VAL A 28 5.12 -9.15 12.88
CA VAL A 28 6.26 -9.64 13.68
C VAL A 28 7.55 -9.58 12.88
N GLU A 29 7.56 -10.07 11.63
CA GLU A 29 8.73 -10.00 10.74
C GLU A 29 9.24 -8.56 10.58
N LEU A 30 8.33 -7.58 10.38
CA LEU A 30 8.69 -6.16 10.28
C LEU A 30 9.43 -5.66 11.54
N PHE A 31 8.99 -6.07 12.73
CA PHE A 31 9.61 -5.64 13.99
C PHE A 31 10.95 -6.34 14.26
N GLU A 32 11.01 -7.65 14.05
CA GLU A 32 12.21 -8.45 14.34
C GLU A 32 13.34 -8.16 13.34
N THR A 33 13.01 -8.10 12.04
CA THR A 33 14.02 -7.84 11.00
C THR A 33 14.35 -6.36 10.85
N LYS A 34 13.49 -5.46 11.35
CA LYS A 34 13.56 -4.02 11.12
C LYS A 34 13.64 -3.68 9.63
N GLN A 35 12.90 -4.43 8.82
CA GLN A 35 12.83 -4.26 7.37
C GLN A 35 11.40 -4.18 6.88
N ASN A 36 11.11 -3.16 6.07
CA ASN A 36 9.87 -3.12 5.32
C ASN A 36 10.06 -3.82 3.96
N THR A 37 9.02 -4.50 3.49
CA THR A 37 9.05 -5.32 2.28
C THR A 37 8.10 -4.78 1.21
N LEU A 38 8.63 -4.54 0.01
CA LEU A 38 7.86 -4.29 -1.21
C LEU A 38 7.94 -5.53 -2.10
N LEU A 39 6.87 -5.78 -2.84
CA LEU A 39 6.76 -6.92 -3.75
C LEU A 39 6.69 -6.44 -5.19
N SER A 40 7.21 -7.26 -6.11
CA SER A 40 6.94 -7.06 -7.53
C SER A 40 5.44 -7.10 -7.79
N PRO A 41 4.89 -6.17 -8.60
CA PRO A 41 3.50 -6.22 -9.04
C PRO A 41 3.09 -7.54 -9.70
N SER A 42 4.05 -8.33 -10.19
CA SER A 42 3.80 -9.67 -10.72
C SER A 42 3.32 -10.69 -9.67
N LEU A 43 3.44 -10.38 -8.38
CA LEU A 43 2.97 -11.20 -7.26
C LEU A 43 1.63 -10.72 -6.68
N TRP A 44 1.00 -9.73 -7.29
CA TRP A 44 -0.30 -9.21 -6.83
C TRP A 44 -1.45 -9.99 -7.47
N ASP A 45 -2.57 -10.10 -6.74
CA ASP A 45 -3.69 -10.96 -7.15
C ASP A 45 -4.51 -10.39 -8.32
N ASP A 46 -4.55 -9.06 -8.51
CA ASP A 46 -5.30 -8.46 -9.62
C ASP A 46 -4.50 -8.56 -10.94
N PRO A 47 -4.97 -9.36 -11.92
CA PRO A 47 -4.24 -9.63 -13.15
C PRO A 47 -4.11 -8.39 -14.05
N PHE A 48 -4.93 -7.37 -13.81
CA PHE A 48 -4.85 -6.10 -14.53
C PHE A 48 -3.81 -5.17 -13.92
N GLU A 49 -3.19 -5.51 -12.79
CA GLU A 49 -2.09 -4.72 -12.29
C GLU A 49 -0.87 -4.88 -13.20
N ASN A 50 -0.30 -3.74 -13.59
CA ASN A 50 0.87 -3.63 -14.46
C ASN A 50 0.66 -3.92 -15.97
N PHE A 51 -0.60 -3.93 -16.45
CA PHE A 51 -0.88 -4.21 -17.87
C PHE A 51 -0.21 -3.21 -18.84
N ILE A 52 -0.05 -1.94 -18.44
CA ILE A 52 0.59 -0.92 -19.27
C ILE A 52 2.09 -1.23 -19.43
N LEU A 53 2.81 -1.62 -18.37
CA LEU A 53 4.24 -1.94 -18.49
C LEU A 53 4.50 -3.29 -19.18
N LYS A 54 3.51 -4.20 -19.16
CA LYS A 54 3.57 -5.48 -19.87
C LYS A 54 3.18 -5.37 -21.35
N ALA A 55 2.63 -4.24 -21.79
CA ALA A 55 2.25 -4.05 -23.17
C ALA A 55 3.48 -4.01 -24.09
N ALA A 56 3.31 -4.47 -25.32
CA ALA A 56 4.25 -4.20 -26.40
C ALA A 56 3.92 -2.82 -27.00
N PHE A 57 4.95 -2.03 -27.24
CA PHE A 57 4.87 -0.70 -27.83
C PHE A 57 5.40 -0.77 -29.25
N ASP A 58 4.72 -0.15 -30.21
CA ASP A 58 5.22 -0.01 -31.56
C ASP A 58 6.10 1.24 -31.64
N LEU A 59 7.37 1.05 -32.00
CA LEU A 59 8.32 2.12 -32.29
C LEU A 59 8.79 1.95 -33.72
N ASN A 60 8.19 2.70 -34.65
CA ASN A 60 8.53 2.67 -36.08
C ASN A 60 8.43 1.27 -36.72
N GLY A 61 7.42 0.48 -36.33
CA GLY A 61 7.21 -0.88 -36.83
C GLY A 61 7.96 -1.97 -36.06
N GLU A 62 8.80 -1.61 -35.09
CA GLU A 62 9.42 -2.56 -34.17
C GLU A 62 8.64 -2.65 -32.85
N LYS A 63 8.44 -3.87 -32.37
CA LYS A 63 7.81 -4.11 -31.06
C LYS A 63 8.86 -3.98 -29.95
N VAL A 64 8.71 -2.97 -29.11
CA VAL A 64 9.55 -2.71 -27.94
C VAL A 64 8.79 -3.05 -26.66
N THR A 65 9.48 -3.67 -25.71
CA THR A 65 8.96 -3.94 -24.35
C THR A 65 9.87 -3.31 -23.31
N PHE A 66 9.32 -2.75 -22.24
CA PHE A 66 10.12 -2.17 -21.15
C PHE A 66 10.38 -3.21 -20.06
N SER A 67 11.64 -3.61 -19.84
CA SER A 67 12.03 -4.54 -18.76
C SER A 67 11.94 -3.95 -17.34
N ILE A 68 11.64 -2.65 -17.22
CA ILE A 68 11.47 -1.97 -15.92
C ILE A 68 10.40 -2.62 -15.04
N HIS A 69 9.43 -3.31 -15.63
CA HIS A 69 8.39 -4.03 -14.91
C HIS A 69 8.94 -5.16 -14.02
N GLU A 70 10.10 -5.71 -14.36
CA GLU A 70 10.79 -6.75 -13.59
C GLU A 70 11.49 -6.19 -12.35
N LYS A 71 11.76 -4.88 -12.35
CA LYS A 71 12.46 -4.15 -11.29
C LYS A 71 11.56 -3.12 -10.60
N CYS A 72 10.26 -3.29 -10.78
CA CYS A 72 9.27 -2.47 -10.13
C CYS A 72 8.80 -3.18 -8.87
N PHE A 73 8.76 -2.46 -7.76
CA PHE A 73 8.31 -2.96 -6.47
C PHE A 73 7.29 -2.00 -5.87
N GLY A 74 6.26 -2.54 -5.24
CA GLY A 74 5.21 -1.74 -4.63
C GLY A 74 4.74 -2.30 -3.29
N GLN A 75 4.07 -1.41 -2.54
CA GLN A 75 3.36 -1.74 -1.33
C GLN A 75 2.08 -0.88 -1.24
N CYS A 76 0.94 -1.57 -1.19
CA CYS A 76 -0.40 -0.99 -1.16
C CYS A 76 -0.83 -0.59 0.27
N TRP A 77 -1.39 0.61 0.42
CA TRP A 77 -2.01 1.13 1.64
C TRP A 77 -3.36 1.73 1.28
N SER A 78 -4.23 1.95 2.26
CA SER A 78 -5.57 2.51 2.08
C SER A 78 -5.71 3.81 2.86
N LEU A 79 -6.42 4.79 2.30
CA LEU A 79 -6.88 5.97 3.04
C LEU A 79 -8.13 5.68 3.90
N LYS A 80 -8.77 4.52 3.75
CA LYS A 80 -9.92 4.13 4.58
C LYS A 80 -9.46 3.61 5.94
N ARG A 81 -9.88 4.32 6.99
CA ARG A 81 -9.61 3.93 8.38
C ARG A 81 -10.21 2.59 8.76
N GLU A 82 -11.43 2.33 8.32
CA GLU A 82 -12.18 1.13 8.66
C GLU A 82 -13.13 0.79 7.52
N SER A 83 -13.13 -0.47 7.11
CA SER A 83 -13.99 -0.99 6.04
C SER A 83 -14.17 -2.49 6.25
N ASP A 84 -15.42 -2.94 6.28
CA ASP A 84 -15.71 -4.38 6.39
C ASP A 84 -15.16 -5.17 5.19
N ALA A 85 -15.30 -4.62 3.98
CA ALA A 85 -14.78 -5.23 2.78
C ALA A 85 -13.26 -5.49 2.89
N MET A 86 -12.49 -4.53 3.41
CA MET A 86 -11.05 -4.70 3.62
C MET A 86 -10.73 -5.82 4.61
N TRP A 87 -11.52 -5.99 5.68
CA TRP A 87 -11.33 -7.12 6.60
C TRP A 87 -11.66 -8.45 5.92
N ARG A 88 -12.75 -8.53 5.14
CA ARG A 88 -13.13 -9.77 4.45
C ARG A 88 -12.11 -10.19 3.39
N ILE A 89 -11.57 -9.23 2.64
CA ILE A 89 -10.60 -9.48 1.56
C ILE A 89 -9.24 -9.87 2.14
N TYR A 90 -8.70 -9.09 3.08
CA TYR A 90 -7.32 -9.24 3.54
C TYR A 90 -7.15 -10.03 4.86
N SER A 91 -8.25 -10.42 5.50
CA SER A 91 -8.28 -11.17 6.76
C SER A 91 -9.39 -12.25 6.72
N PRO A 92 -9.40 -13.16 5.73
CA PRO A 92 -10.46 -14.15 5.60
C PRO A 92 -10.55 -15.07 6.83
N ASP A 93 -9.42 -15.36 7.46
CA ASP A 93 -9.28 -16.16 8.68
C ASP A 93 -9.49 -15.36 9.98
N LYS A 94 -9.75 -14.04 9.89
CA LYS A 94 -9.97 -13.12 11.02
C LYS A 94 -8.74 -12.96 11.93
N SER A 95 -7.54 -13.34 11.47
CA SER A 95 -6.30 -13.30 12.25
C SER A 95 -5.37 -12.14 11.87
N CYS A 96 -5.68 -11.39 10.81
CA CYS A 96 -4.85 -10.27 10.41
C CYS A 96 -5.04 -9.04 11.31
N VAL A 97 -4.09 -8.12 11.16
CA VAL A 97 -4.05 -6.85 11.85
C VAL A 97 -3.94 -5.71 10.85
N ARG A 98 -4.56 -4.58 11.17
CA ARG A 98 -4.46 -3.35 10.41
C ARG A 98 -3.49 -2.39 11.09
N ILE A 99 -2.39 -2.12 10.42
CA ILE A 99 -1.39 -1.14 10.86
C ILE A 99 -1.71 0.25 10.32
N ARG A 100 -1.17 1.28 10.98
CA ARG A 100 -1.36 2.69 10.60
C ARG A 100 -0.03 3.44 10.59
N THR A 101 0.15 4.26 9.57
CA THR A 101 1.20 5.29 9.49
C THR A 101 0.65 6.52 8.78
N THR A 102 1.48 7.51 8.47
CA THR A 102 1.12 8.64 7.59
C THR A 102 1.77 8.47 6.23
N VAL A 103 1.17 9.09 5.20
CA VAL A 103 1.76 9.11 3.84
C VAL A 103 3.20 9.61 3.88
N LYS A 104 3.46 10.71 4.60
CA LYS A 104 4.79 11.30 4.76
C LYS A 104 5.77 10.34 5.44
N ASN A 105 5.42 9.75 6.58
CA ASN A 105 6.34 8.86 7.30
C ASN A 105 6.70 7.63 6.46
N LEU A 106 5.73 7.04 5.76
CA LEU A 106 5.97 5.91 4.87
C LEU A 106 6.90 6.30 3.70
N ALA A 107 6.62 7.42 3.05
CA ALA A 107 7.44 7.94 1.95
C ALA A 107 8.88 8.23 2.39
N GLU A 108 9.05 8.85 3.56
CA GLU A 108 10.35 9.16 4.14
C GLU A 108 11.13 7.90 4.50
N SER A 109 10.45 6.87 5.03
CA SER A 109 11.07 5.58 5.37
C SER A 109 11.78 4.95 4.16
N LEU A 110 11.20 5.02 2.96
CA LEU A 110 11.84 4.50 1.76
C LEU A 110 12.96 5.42 1.27
N SER A 111 12.69 6.73 1.18
CA SER A 111 13.66 7.66 0.61
C SER A 111 14.95 7.81 1.42
N ALA A 112 14.88 7.64 2.76
CA ALA A 112 16.04 7.68 3.64
C ALA A 112 17.05 6.55 3.34
N ASN A 113 16.62 5.48 2.67
CA ASN A 113 17.46 4.31 2.36
C ASN A 113 18.06 4.34 0.95
N LEU A 114 17.77 5.37 0.12
CA LEU A 114 18.06 5.33 -1.32
C LEU A 114 18.84 6.57 -1.80
N LYS A 115 20.09 6.35 -2.26
CA LYS A 115 20.95 7.41 -2.82
C LYS A 115 20.38 8.05 -4.10
N GLY A 116 19.44 7.39 -4.78
CA GLY A 116 18.74 7.88 -5.99
C GLY A 116 17.23 8.09 -5.83
N HIS A 117 16.72 8.23 -4.60
CA HIS A 117 15.27 8.24 -4.31
C HIS A 117 14.45 9.24 -5.15
N ARG A 118 15.07 10.34 -5.59
CA ARG A 118 14.45 11.39 -6.40
C ARG A 118 13.83 10.88 -7.71
N ILE A 119 14.38 9.83 -8.31
CA ILE A 119 13.92 9.26 -9.58
C ILE A 119 13.39 7.82 -9.46
N SER A 120 13.62 7.17 -8.31
CA SER A 120 13.32 5.74 -8.10
C SER A 120 12.28 5.48 -7.02
N ALA A 121 12.00 6.43 -6.14
CA ALA A 121 11.09 6.22 -5.02
C ALA A 121 9.90 7.17 -5.13
N PHE A 122 8.69 6.62 -5.08
CA PHE A 122 7.45 7.36 -5.23
C PHE A 122 6.42 6.91 -4.21
N ILE A 123 5.50 7.79 -3.86
CA ILE A 123 4.25 7.44 -3.20
C ILE A 123 3.12 8.11 -3.96
N GLY A 124 2.03 7.39 -4.22
CA GLY A 124 0.94 7.98 -4.99
C GLY A 124 -0.43 7.42 -4.68
N LYS A 125 -1.43 8.26 -4.86
CA LYS A 125 -2.84 7.87 -4.76
C LYS A 125 -3.28 7.24 -6.08
N VAL A 126 -3.96 6.11 -5.98
CA VAL A 126 -4.52 5.41 -7.16
C VAL A 126 -5.74 6.17 -7.67
N GLU A 127 -5.79 6.38 -8.99
CA GLU A 127 -6.94 6.90 -9.71
C GLU A 127 -7.78 5.76 -10.29
N TYR A 128 -9.09 5.92 -10.23
CA TYR A 128 -10.04 4.88 -10.64
C TYR A 128 -10.78 5.33 -11.89
N PHE A 129 -10.85 4.43 -12.87
CA PHE A 129 -11.50 4.68 -14.14
C PHE A 129 -12.48 3.57 -14.51
N THR A 130 -13.53 3.95 -15.25
CA THR A 130 -14.29 3.00 -16.07
C THR A 130 -13.38 2.41 -17.13
N GLU A 131 -13.68 1.21 -17.63
CA GLU A 131 -12.85 0.53 -18.64
C GLU A 131 -12.56 1.39 -19.89
N LYS A 132 -13.57 2.05 -20.46
CA LYS A 132 -13.38 2.96 -21.62
C LYS A 132 -12.40 4.10 -21.32
N LYS A 133 -12.55 4.76 -20.16
CA LYS A 133 -11.64 5.83 -19.72
C LYS A 133 -10.25 5.30 -19.40
N LEU A 134 -10.14 4.10 -18.84
CA LEU A 134 -8.88 3.46 -18.54
C LEU A 134 -8.08 3.22 -19.82
N GLN A 135 -8.71 2.74 -20.90
CA GLN A 135 -8.04 2.56 -22.20
C GLN A 135 -7.49 3.88 -22.75
N VAL A 136 -8.29 4.96 -22.74
CA VAL A 136 -7.84 6.28 -23.20
C VAL A 136 -6.69 6.80 -22.34
N HIS A 137 -6.83 6.69 -21.02
CA HIS A 137 -5.82 7.14 -20.08
C HIS A 137 -4.51 6.33 -20.21
N SER A 138 -4.62 5.03 -20.47
CA SER A 138 -3.47 4.14 -20.65
C SER A 138 -2.67 4.49 -21.89
N LYS A 139 -3.33 4.89 -23.00
CA LYS A 139 -2.65 5.39 -24.20
C LYS A 139 -1.86 6.67 -23.92
N LYS A 140 -2.41 7.56 -23.10
CA LYS A 140 -1.71 8.78 -22.67
C LYS A 140 -0.48 8.44 -21.82
N ILE A 141 -0.64 7.61 -20.79
CA ILE A 141 0.49 7.15 -19.96
C ILE A 141 1.54 6.46 -20.83
N ALA A 142 1.13 5.61 -21.77
CA ALA A 142 2.01 4.93 -22.71
C ALA A 142 2.87 5.89 -23.54
N SER A 143 2.27 6.99 -24.03
CA SER A 143 3.01 8.05 -24.73
C SER A 143 4.03 8.73 -23.83
N ASP A 144 3.66 9.04 -22.58
CA ASP A 144 4.55 9.69 -21.61
C ASP A 144 5.75 8.80 -21.21
N ILE A 145 5.60 7.46 -21.27
CA ILE A 145 6.69 6.51 -20.96
C ILE A 145 7.88 6.68 -21.90
N MET A 146 7.68 7.15 -23.14
CA MET A 146 8.78 7.33 -24.11
C MET A 146 9.85 8.32 -23.60
N GLU A 147 9.46 9.28 -22.75
CA GLU A 147 10.39 10.21 -22.09
C GLU A 147 11.27 9.53 -21.00
N SER A 148 11.05 8.24 -20.73
CA SER A 148 11.86 7.37 -19.86
C SER A 148 12.11 7.89 -18.44
N THR A 149 11.21 8.70 -17.89
CA THR A 149 11.33 9.19 -16.52
C THR A 149 10.73 8.19 -15.52
N GLY A 150 11.38 8.02 -14.36
CA GLY A 150 10.88 7.14 -13.30
C GLY A 150 9.46 7.49 -12.82
N ILE A 151 9.07 8.77 -12.88
CA ILE A 151 7.71 9.18 -12.52
C ILE A 151 6.66 8.66 -13.51
N ASN A 152 6.97 8.60 -14.81
CA ASN A 152 6.04 8.10 -15.82
C ASN A 152 5.83 6.58 -15.65
N PHE A 153 6.89 5.84 -15.30
CA PHE A 153 6.75 4.44 -14.90
C PHE A 153 5.91 4.29 -13.61
N ALA A 154 6.14 5.10 -12.58
CA ALA A 154 5.37 5.02 -11.34
C ALA A 154 3.87 5.29 -11.56
N LYS A 155 3.50 6.21 -12.45
CA LYS A 155 2.10 6.51 -12.81
C LYS A 155 1.34 5.30 -13.36
N THR A 156 2.03 4.38 -14.06
CA THR A 156 1.39 3.16 -14.59
C THR A 156 0.85 2.24 -13.50
N LEU A 157 1.41 2.31 -12.29
CA LEU A 157 0.94 1.57 -11.14
C LEU A 157 -0.16 2.30 -10.36
N LEU A 158 -0.53 3.51 -10.74
CA LEU A 158 -1.46 4.35 -9.99
C LEU A 158 -2.82 4.46 -10.66
N VAL A 159 -3.18 3.49 -11.50
CA VAL A 159 -4.47 3.42 -12.17
C VAL A 159 -5.14 2.08 -11.93
N LYS A 160 -6.43 2.09 -11.57
CA LYS A 160 -7.26 0.90 -11.35
C LYS A 160 -8.65 1.07 -11.96
N ARG A 161 -9.40 -0.03 -12.04
CA ARG A 161 -10.82 -0.02 -12.45
C ARG A 161 -11.69 0.44 -11.29
N ASN A 162 -12.81 1.11 -11.59
CA ASN A 162 -13.78 1.59 -10.58
C ASN A 162 -14.24 0.51 -9.58
N SER A 163 -14.30 -0.76 -10.00
CA SER A 163 -14.67 -1.87 -9.10
C SER A 163 -13.78 -1.98 -7.85
N PHE A 164 -12.55 -1.45 -7.90
CA PHE A 164 -11.59 -1.44 -6.79
C PHE A 164 -11.55 -0.11 -6.02
N GLU A 165 -12.39 0.87 -6.36
CA GLU A 165 -12.43 2.19 -5.68
C GLU A 165 -12.67 2.05 -4.18
N HIS A 166 -13.33 0.95 -3.78
CA HIS A 166 -13.56 0.64 -2.38
C HIS A 166 -12.26 0.46 -1.56
N GLU A 167 -11.10 0.23 -2.18
CA GLU A 167 -9.79 0.15 -1.52
C GLU A 167 -9.23 1.54 -1.15
N ASN A 168 -9.56 2.60 -1.90
CA ASN A 168 -9.03 3.97 -1.74
C ASN A 168 -7.51 3.99 -1.53
N GLU A 169 -6.82 3.34 -2.46
CA GLU A 169 -5.43 2.93 -2.34
C GLU A 169 -4.40 4.08 -2.52
N VAL A 170 -3.32 3.99 -1.75
CA VAL A 170 -2.07 4.73 -1.88
C VAL A 170 -0.94 3.72 -1.98
N ARG A 171 -0.08 3.84 -3.00
CA ARG A 171 1.04 2.92 -3.24
C ARG A 171 2.35 3.58 -2.91
N LEU A 172 3.17 2.92 -2.09
CA LEU A 172 4.61 3.16 -2.03
C LEU A 172 5.26 2.36 -3.16
N ILE A 173 6.10 3.01 -3.97
CA ILE A 173 6.68 2.44 -5.19
C ILE A 173 8.20 2.65 -5.18
N TYR A 174 8.93 1.59 -5.51
CA TYR A 174 10.35 1.62 -5.78
C TYR A 174 10.64 1.07 -7.18
N LEU A 175 11.44 1.80 -7.94
CA LEU A 175 11.99 1.39 -9.23
C LEU A 175 13.46 1.05 -9.01
N GLY A 176 13.76 -0.25 -9.01
CA GLY A 176 15.06 -0.84 -8.75
C GLY A 176 16.13 -0.41 -9.75
N ASP A 177 17.37 -0.48 -9.31
CA ASP A 177 18.53 -0.15 -10.15
C ASP A 177 18.82 -1.26 -11.19
N LYS A 178 19.47 -0.90 -12.28
CA LYS A 178 19.94 -1.84 -13.31
C LYS A 178 20.87 -2.92 -12.74
N SER A 179 21.55 -2.63 -11.63
CA SER A 179 22.45 -3.57 -10.93
C SER A 179 21.73 -4.58 -10.03
N GLU A 180 20.46 -4.36 -9.67
CA GLU A 180 19.72 -5.30 -8.82
C GLU A 180 19.42 -6.60 -9.59
N LYS A 181 19.72 -7.74 -8.96
CA LYS A 181 19.32 -9.07 -9.44
C LYS A 181 17.79 -9.13 -9.54
N SER A 182 17.27 -9.94 -10.46
CA SER A 182 15.83 -10.17 -10.64
C SER A 182 15.21 -10.91 -9.44
N ASN A 183 15.10 -10.23 -8.31
CA ASN A 183 14.35 -10.70 -7.15
C ASN A 183 12.97 -10.06 -7.19
N LYS A 184 11.91 -10.85 -6.90
CA LYS A 184 10.54 -10.33 -6.84
C LYS A 184 10.23 -9.64 -5.51
N ILE A 185 11.19 -9.59 -4.59
CA ILE A 185 11.06 -9.03 -3.25
C ILE A 185 12.15 -8.00 -3.03
N PHE A 186 11.76 -6.78 -2.64
CA PHE A 186 12.66 -5.72 -2.22
C PHE A 186 12.46 -5.45 -0.72
N LYS A 187 13.54 -5.45 0.05
CA LYS A 187 13.53 -5.15 1.49
C LYS A 187 14.43 -3.96 1.78
N TYR A 188 13.97 -3.04 2.63
CA TYR A 188 14.77 -1.90 3.07
C TYR A 188 14.66 -1.72 4.58
N LYS A 189 15.72 -1.19 5.20
CA LYS A 189 15.76 -0.98 6.66
C LYS A 189 14.78 0.11 7.07
N VAL A 190 14.08 -0.12 8.17
CA VAL A 190 13.18 0.87 8.76
C VAL A 190 13.19 0.74 10.27
N ASP A 191 12.89 1.83 10.97
CA ASP A 191 12.50 1.76 12.37
C ASP A 191 10.98 1.47 12.46
N PRO A 192 10.57 0.25 12.82
CA PRO A 192 9.16 -0.12 12.91
C PRO A 192 8.43 0.63 14.04
N TYR A 193 9.14 1.05 15.09
CA TYR A 193 8.56 1.78 16.23
C TYR A 193 8.21 3.21 15.87
N HIS A 194 8.96 3.81 14.94
CA HIS A 194 8.64 5.12 14.37
C HIS A 194 7.62 5.02 13.23
N LEU A 195 7.76 4.01 12.37
CA LEU A 195 6.90 3.85 11.19
C LEU A 195 5.45 3.52 11.59
N ILE A 196 5.24 2.62 12.54
CA ILE A 196 3.92 2.12 12.92
C ILE A 196 3.41 2.87 14.14
N THR A 197 2.24 3.52 14.00
CA THR A 197 1.65 4.33 15.07
C THR A 197 0.50 3.62 15.80
N SER A 198 -0.12 2.63 15.15
CA SER A 198 -1.15 1.80 15.77
C SER A 198 -1.29 0.46 15.07
N VAL A 199 -1.72 -0.53 15.83
CA VAL A 199 -2.14 -1.86 15.37
C VAL A 199 -3.59 -2.07 15.80
N VAL A 200 -4.46 -2.38 14.84
CA VAL A 200 -5.86 -2.71 15.10
C VAL A 200 -6.10 -4.16 14.73
N ILE A 201 -6.62 -4.96 15.65
CA ILE A 201 -6.94 -6.36 15.40
C ILE A 201 -8.33 -6.44 14.75
N ASP A 202 -8.50 -7.40 13.83
CA ASP A 202 -9.77 -7.70 13.16
C ASP A 202 -10.93 -7.73 14.18
N PRO A 203 -12.04 -7.03 13.92
CA PRO A 203 -13.16 -6.98 14.87
C PRO A 203 -13.83 -8.35 15.08
N ARG A 204 -13.66 -9.30 14.16
CA ARG A 204 -14.22 -10.66 14.19
C ARG A 204 -13.30 -11.65 14.89
N ALA A 205 -12.06 -11.26 15.24
CA ALA A 205 -11.15 -12.10 16.00
C ALA A 205 -11.74 -12.43 17.38
N PRO A 206 -11.53 -13.62 17.96
CA PRO A 206 -11.84 -13.89 19.36
C PRO A 206 -11.06 -12.98 20.32
N ASP A 207 -11.60 -12.70 21.51
CA ASP A 207 -10.92 -11.87 22.51
C ASP A 207 -9.61 -12.52 23.00
N GLN A 208 -9.54 -13.85 23.05
CA GLN A 208 -8.33 -14.60 23.36
C GLN A 208 -7.21 -14.30 22.36
N LEU A 209 -7.52 -14.27 21.06
CA LEU A 209 -6.55 -13.95 20.02
C LEU A 209 -6.07 -12.50 20.15
N PHE A 210 -6.99 -11.56 20.41
CA PHE A 210 -6.63 -10.18 20.69
C PHE A 210 -5.67 -10.05 21.89
N ASN A 211 -5.94 -10.77 22.98
CA ASN A 211 -5.10 -10.75 24.17
C ASN A 211 -3.70 -11.31 23.90
N VAL A 212 -3.60 -12.41 23.15
CA VAL A 212 -2.31 -12.99 22.72
C VAL A 212 -1.52 -11.98 21.89
N TYR A 213 -2.13 -11.39 20.86
CA TYR A 213 -1.45 -10.41 20.01
C TYR A 213 -1.04 -9.17 20.77
N LYS A 214 -1.92 -8.64 21.63
CA LYS A 214 -1.63 -7.48 22.46
C LYS A 214 -0.47 -7.76 23.40
N HIS A 215 -0.48 -8.91 24.08
CA HIS A 215 0.61 -9.31 24.96
C HIS A 215 1.93 -9.44 24.20
N TYR A 216 1.95 -10.13 23.05
CA TYR A 216 3.18 -10.27 22.26
C TYR A 216 3.72 -8.91 21.78
N LEU A 217 2.85 -8.05 21.24
CA LEU A 217 3.24 -6.71 20.78
C LEU A 217 3.82 -5.85 21.92
N ARG A 218 3.23 -5.91 23.12
CA ARG A 218 3.70 -5.13 24.28
C ARG A 218 4.96 -5.74 24.90
N GLU A 219 4.88 -6.99 25.32
CA GLU A 219 5.89 -7.60 26.19
C GLU A 219 7.06 -8.20 25.41
N LYS A 220 6.85 -8.66 24.17
CA LYS A 220 7.92 -9.27 23.36
C LYS A 220 8.52 -8.31 22.37
N LEU A 221 7.68 -7.53 21.70
CA LEU A 221 8.15 -6.56 20.71
C LEU A 221 8.40 -5.18 21.29
N GLY A 222 7.94 -4.84 22.50
CA GLY A 222 8.12 -3.50 23.08
C GLY A 222 7.40 -2.39 22.31
N PHE A 223 6.36 -2.73 21.53
CA PHE A 223 5.61 -1.75 20.76
C PHE A 223 4.82 -0.87 21.73
N ASN A 224 5.01 0.46 21.67
CA ASN A 224 4.34 1.43 22.55
C ASN A 224 3.16 2.16 21.89
N GLY A 225 2.93 1.98 20.58
CA GLY A 225 1.82 2.61 19.87
C GLY A 225 0.44 2.08 20.28
N LEU A 226 -0.63 2.61 19.71
CA LEU A 226 -1.99 2.21 20.08
C LEU A 226 -2.27 0.76 19.62
N ILE A 227 -2.72 -0.10 20.54
CA ILE A 227 -3.21 -1.46 20.22
C ILE A 227 -4.68 -1.56 20.63
N VAL A 228 -5.57 -1.77 19.66
CA VAL A 228 -7.01 -1.90 19.94
C VAL A 228 -7.65 -2.99 19.08
N LYS A 229 -8.74 -3.56 19.57
CA LYS A 229 -9.66 -4.33 18.74
C LYS A 229 -10.66 -3.38 18.08
N SER A 230 -10.93 -3.54 16.79
CA SER A 230 -11.94 -2.73 16.11
C SER A 230 -13.32 -2.93 16.75
N LYS A 231 -14.12 -1.86 16.84
CA LYS A 231 -15.48 -1.89 17.38
C LYS A 231 -16.55 -2.02 16.29
N LEU A 232 -16.17 -2.30 15.05
CA LEU A 232 -17.07 -2.29 13.89
C LEU A 232 -18.36 -3.12 14.08
N TYR A 233 -18.25 -4.25 14.76
CA TYR A 233 -19.37 -5.17 15.02
C TYR A 233 -19.93 -5.07 16.44
N LYS A 234 -19.46 -4.11 17.26
CA LYS A 234 -19.91 -3.98 18.64
C LYS A 234 -21.12 -3.01 18.67
N PRO A 235 -22.31 -3.47 19.13
CA PRO A 235 -23.46 -2.59 19.21
C PRO A 235 -23.19 -1.41 20.17
N PRO A 236 -23.89 -0.28 19.99
CA PRO A 236 -23.86 0.81 20.97
C PRO A 236 -24.25 0.28 22.35
N LYS A 237 -23.65 0.84 23.41
CA LYS A 237 -24.14 0.57 24.76
C LYS A 237 -25.46 1.32 24.93
N GLU A 238 -26.54 0.58 25.16
CA GLU A 238 -27.88 1.08 25.48
C GLU A 238 -28.50 1.99 24.41
N LEU A 239 -29.47 1.45 23.67
CA LEU A 239 -30.31 2.20 22.74
C LEU A 239 -31.70 2.33 23.36
N ILE A 240 -31.92 3.40 24.12
CA ILE A 240 -33.24 3.73 24.68
C ILE A 240 -33.87 4.81 23.79
N TYR A 241 -34.98 4.47 23.16
CA TYR A 241 -35.78 5.40 22.37
C TYR A 241 -37.08 5.70 23.11
N ASN A 242 -37.34 6.97 23.37
CA ASN A 242 -38.60 7.40 23.95
C ASN A 242 -39.68 7.38 22.87
N LEU A 243 -40.71 6.57 23.08
CA LEU A 243 -41.91 6.60 22.25
C LEU A 243 -42.77 7.78 22.69
N LYS A 244 -43.11 8.67 21.77
CA LYS A 244 -44.20 9.63 21.97
C LYS A 244 -45.50 8.90 21.63
N ILE A 245 -46.38 8.79 22.62
CA ILE A 245 -47.79 8.41 22.44
C ILE A 245 -48.58 9.69 22.17
#